data_AF-O09120-F1
#
_entry.id   AF-O09120-F1
#
_cell.length_a   1.000
_cell.length_b   1.000
_cell.length_c   1.000
_cell.angle_alpha   90.00
_cell.angle_beta   90.00
_cell.angle_gamma   90.00
#
_symmetry.space_group_name_H-M   'P 1'
#
loop_
_entity.id
_entity.type
_entity.pdbx_description
1 polymer ?
#
loop_
_entity_poly.entity_id
_entity_poly.type
_entity_poly.pdbx_seq_one_letter_code
_entity_poly.pdbx_strand_id
1 'polypeptide(L)'
;AAAGFYHTGVKLGVQCFCCSLILFGNSLRKLPIERHKKLRPECEFLQGKDVGNIGKYDIRVKSPEKMLRGDKARYHEEEARLESFED
;
A
#
# COMPACT_ATOMS: atom_id res chain seq x y z
N ALA A 1 -1.20 -4.53 -11.54
CA ALA A 1 -0.41 -3.58 -12.36
C ALA A 1 1.01 -3.47 -11.78
N ALA A 2 2.06 -3.79 -12.55
CA ALA A 2 3.42 -3.93 -12.03
C ALA A 2 4.12 -2.60 -11.66
N ALA A 3 3.61 -1.45 -12.13
CA ALA A 3 4.20 -0.13 -11.91
C ALA A 3 3.43 0.74 -10.88
N GLY A 4 2.47 0.15 -10.18
CA GLY A 4 1.66 0.86 -9.18
C GLY A 4 0.70 1.90 -9.76
N PHE A 5 0.39 1.81 -11.05
CA PHE A 5 -0.54 2.73 -11.73
C PHE A 5 -1.94 2.15 -11.88
N TYR A 6 -2.94 3.01 -11.70
CA TYR A 6 -4.35 2.77 -12.07
C TYR A 6 -4.80 3.79 -13.12
N HIS A 7 -5.82 3.45 -13.91
CA HIS A 7 -6.39 4.37 -14.91
C HIS A 7 -7.30 5.40 -14.22
N THR A 8 -7.18 6.67 -14.60
CA THR A 8 -7.92 7.76 -13.92
C THR A 8 -9.33 7.99 -14.45
N GLY A 9 -9.78 7.23 -15.46
CA GLY A 9 -11.04 7.49 -16.17
C GLY A 9 -10.98 8.68 -17.13
N VAL A 10 -9.90 9.47 -17.12
CA VAL A 10 -9.74 10.67 -17.96
C VAL A 10 -8.68 10.43 -19.02
N LYS A 11 -9.09 10.39 -20.29
CA LYS A 11 -8.20 10.14 -21.45
C LYS A 11 -7.37 8.85 -21.24
N LEU A 12 -6.09 8.88 -21.62
CA LEU A 12 -5.09 7.86 -21.32
C LEU A 12 -4.26 8.23 -20.07
N GLY A 13 -4.90 8.84 -19.08
CA GLY A 13 -4.29 9.20 -17.80
C GLY A 13 -4.12 7.97 -16.91
N VAL A 14 -2.92 7.79 -16.37
CA VAL A 14 -2.65 6.80 -15.33
C VAL A 14 -2.02 7.47 -14.12
N GLN A 15 -2.41 7.07 -12.91
CA GLN A 15 -1.94 7.65 -11.65
C GLN A 15 -1.36 6.60 -10.73
N CYS A 16 -0.25 6.91 -10.07
CA CYS A 16 0.32 6.03 -9.06
C CYS A 16 -0.50 6.10 -7.77
N PHE A 17 -0.87 4.95 -7.20
CA PHE A 17 -1.62 4.89 -5.93
C PHE A 17 -0.81 5.37 -4.71
N CYS A 18 0.52 5.29 -4.80
CA CYS A 18 1.42 5.54 -3.67
C CYS A 18 1.95 6.98 -3.66
N CYS A 19 2.45 7.48 -4.79
CA CYS A 19 3.06 8.82 -4.87
C CYS A 19 2.22 9.85 -5.64
N SER A 20 1.04 9.48 -6.12
CA SER A 20 0.13 10.34 -6.89
C SER A 20 0.72 10.91 -8.20
N LEU A 21 1.83 10.37 -8.72
CA LEU A 21 2.36 10.74 -10.04
C LEU A 21 1.34 10.41 -11.13
N ILE A 22 0.99 11.40 -11.95
CA ILE A 22 0.09 11.23 -13.10
C ILE A 22 0.89 11.26 -14.40
N LEU A 23 0.63 10.29 -15.29
CA LEU A 23 1.21 10.22 -16.63
C LEU A 23 0.09 10.20 -17.68
N PHE A 24 0.27 10.94 -18.78
CA PHE A 24 -0.64 10.93 -19.92
C PHE A 24 -0.04 10.16 -21.12
N GLY A 25 -0.88 9.41 -21.83
CA GLY A 25 -0.50 8.49 -22.92
C GLY A 25 0.22 9.11 -24.13
N ASN A 26 0.28 10.43 -24.24
CA ASN A 26 0.92 11.18 -25.33
C ASN A 26 2.45 10.95 -25.40
N SER A 27 3.03 10.26 -24.42
CA SER A 27 4.48 10.07 -24.26
C SER A 27 4.88 8.60 -24.02
N LEU A 28 4.11 7.62 -24.52
CA LEU A 28 4.39 6.19 -24.37
C LEU A 28 5.59 5.64 -25.17
N ARG A 29 6.56 6.49 -25.56
CA ARG A 29 7.85 6.01 -26.06
C ARG A 29 8.71 5.31 -25.00
N LYS A 30 8.34 5.44 -23.72
CA LYS A 30 9.04 4.87 -22.56
C LYS A 30 8.05 4.13 -21.67
N LEU A 31 8.52 3.08 -21.00
CA LEU A 31 7.67 2.30 -20.12
C LEU A 31 7.23 3.16 -18.91
N PRO A 32 5.98 3.04 -18.42
CA PRO A 32 5.49 3.81 -17.26
C PRO A 32 6.39 3.69 -16.03
N ILE A 33 7.00 2.51 -15.81
CA ILE A 33 7.93 2.27 -14.70
C ILE A 33 9.22 3.09 -14.80
N GLU A 34 9.74 3.33 -16.02
CA GLU A 34 10.95 4.13 -16.21
C GLU A 34 10.69 5.60 -15.88
N ARG A 35 9.53 6.10 -16.32
CA ARG A 35 9.04 7.44 -15.98
C ARG A 35 8.83 7.59 -14.48
N HIS A 36 8.24 6.57 -13.84
CA HIS A 36 8.03 6.53 -12.40
C HIS A 36 9.36 6.62 -11.65
N LYS A 37 10.33 5.77 -11.99
CA LYS A 37 11.69 5.79 -11.39
C LYS A 37 12.42 7.11 -11.61
N LYS A 38 12.26 7.75 -12.77
CA LYS A 38 12.92 9.02 -13.09
C LYS A 38 12.31 10.21 -12.35
N LEU A 39 10.98 10.28 -12.25
CA LEU A 39 10.27 11.45 -11.74
C LEU A 39 10.00 11.39 -10.24
N ARG A 40 9.84 10.18 -9.68
CA ARG A 40 9.53 9.95 -8.27
C ARG A 40 10.34 8.77 -7.71
N PRO A 41 11.69 8.84 -7.71
CA PRO A 41 12.53 7.78 -7.14
C PRO A 41 12.27 7.52 -5.64
N GLU A 42 11.71 8.49 -4.93
CA GLU A 42 11.33 8.43 -3.52
C GLU A 42 10.02 7.70 -3.25
N CYS A 43 9.29 7.28 -4.29
CA CYS A 43 8.04 6.56 -4.12
C CYS A 43 8.27 5.27 -3.31
N GLU A 44 7.55 5.15 -2.19
CA GLU A 44 7.68 4.02 -1.27
C GLU A 44 7.38 2.67 -1.93
N PHE A 45 6.44 2.66 -2.89
CA PHE A 45 6.19 1.49 -3.73
C PHE A 45 7.42 1.08 -4.56
N LEU A 46 8.16 2.04 -5.14
CA LEU A 46 9.39 1.75 -5.89
C LEU A 46 10.55 1.34 -4.97
N GLN A 47 10.57 1.85 -3.74
CA GLN A 47 11.53 1.45 -2.71
C GLN A 47 11.24 0.06 -2.13
N GLY A 48 10.13 -0.58 -2.52
CA GLY A 48 9.74 -1.90 -2.03
C GLY A 48 9.19 -1.89 -0.59
N LYS A 49 8.79 -0.72 -0.07
CA LYS A 49 8.10 -0.63 1.23
C LYS A 49 6.72 -1.26 1.15
N ASP A 50 6.22 -1.69 2.30
CA ASP A 50 4.89 -2.28 2.38
C ASP A 50 3.80 -1.21 2.39
N VAL A 51 3.36 -0.83 1.19
CA VAL A 51 2.32 0.20 0.97
C VAL A 51 0.98 -0.40 0.50
N GLY A 52 0.74 -1.69 0.74
CA GLY A 52 -0.59 -2.29 0.54
C GLY A 52 -0.93 -2.79 -0.87
N ASN A 53 0.03 -2.88 -1.80
CA ASN A 53 -0.20 -3.46 -3.14
C ASN A 53 0.10 -4.97 -3.21
N ILE A 54 0.57 -5.60 -2.13
CA ILE A 54 0.83 -7.04 -2.05
C ILE A 54 -0.13 -7.63 -1.04
N GLY A 55 -0.94 -8.60 -1.46
CA GLY A 55 -1.83 -9.34 -0.56
C GLY A 55 -1.02 -10.11 0.47
N LYS A 56 -0.95 -9.58 1.69
CA LYS A 56 -0.23 -10.19 2.82
C LYS A 56 -1.17 -10.62 3.95
N TYR A 57 -2.46 -10.78 3.67
CA TYR A 57 -3.44 -11.14 4.69
C TYR A 57 -2.99 -12.38 5.46
N ASP A 58 -2.73 -13.49 4.76
CA ASP A 58 -2.30 -14.76 5.35
C ASP A 58 -1.01 -14.65 6.16
N ILE A 59 -0.15 -13.66 5.88
CA ILE A 59 1.09 -13.41 6.62
C ILE A 59 0.78 -12.55 7.87
N ARG A 60 -0.05 -11.52 7.72
CA ARG A 60 -0.45 -10.57 8.79
C ARG A 60 -1.37 -11.19 9.83
N VAL A 61 -2.19 -12.17 9.45
CA VAL A 61 -3.10 -12.88 10.36
C VAL A 61 -2.49 -14.14 10.97
N LYS A 62 -1.23 -14.49 10.65
CA LYS A 62 -0.56 -15.56 11.40
C LYS A 62 -0.43 -15.09 12.85
N SER A 63 -1.14 -15.78 13.75
CA SER A 63 -0.92 -15.60 15.18
C SER A 63 0.51 -16.03 15.48
N PRO A 64 1.40 -15.11 15.91
CA PRO A 64 2.69 -15.53 16.40
C PRO A 64 2.44 -16.39 17.64
N GLU A 65 3.05 -17.57 17.73
CA GLU A 65 2.92 -18.50 18.87
C GLU A 65 3.26 -17.87 20.24
N LYS A 66 3.76 -16.63 20.23
CA LYS A 66 4.26 -15.86 21.37
C LYS A 66 3.28 -14.82 21.95
N MET A 67 2.04 -14.69 21.46
CA MET A 67 1.07 -13.82 22.15
C MET A 67 0.69 -14.45 23.50
N LEU A 68 1.33 -13.95 24.55
CA LEU A 68 1.18 -14.42 25.92
C LEU A 68 -0.29 -14.30 26.34
N ARG A 69 -0.71 -15.28 27.16
CA ARG A 69 -2.07 -15.51 27.65
C ARG A 69 -2.70 -14.30 28.38
N GLY A 70 -1.90 -13.29 28.73
CA GLY A 70 -2.31 -12.08 29.47
C GLY A 70 -2.98 -10.99 28.63
N ASP A 71 -2.73 -10.92 27.31
CA ASP A 71 -3.27 -9.82 26.49
C ASP A 71 -4.74 -10.05 26.08
N LYS A 72 -5.21 -11.30 26.03
CA LYS A 72 -6.63 -11.60 25.70
C LYS A 72 -7.61 -11.05 26.73
N ALA A 73 -7.20 -10.91 27.99
CA ALA A 73 -8.04 -10.34 29.05
C ALA A 73 -8.39 -8.86 28.79
N ARG A 74 -7.48 -8.13 28.12
CA ARG A 74 -7.63 -6.69 27.81
C ARG A 74 -8.68 -6.39 26.74
N TYR A 75 -9.11 -7.41 25.99
CA TYR A 75 -10.01 -7.28 24.84
C TYR A 75 -11.39 -7.92 25.08
N HIS A 76 -11.78 -8.13 26.34
CA HIS A 76 -13.05 -8.76 26.69
C HIS A 76 -14.28 -7.88 26.39
N GLU A 77 -14.08 -6.58 26.28
CA GLU A 77 -15.13 -5.60 25.97
C GLU A 77 -14.80 -4.87 24.66
N GLU A 78 -15.85 -4.58 23.88
CA GLU A 78 -15.70 -3.91 22.59
C GLU A 78 -15.09 -2.52 22.75
N GLU A 79 -15.46 -1.79 23.81
CA GLU A 79 -14.92 -0.46 24.14
C GLU A 79 -13.41 -0.51 24.41
N ALA A 80 -12.94 -1.39 25.31
CA ALA A 80 -11.50 -1.56 25.58
C ALA A 80 -10.71 -2.02 24.34
N ARG A 81 -11.36 -2.74 23.42
CA ARG A 81 -10.76 -3.13 22.13
C ARG A 81 -10.71 -1.97 21.15
N LEU A 82 -11.72 -1.09 21.15
CA LEU A 82 -11.75 0.12 20.34
C LEU A 82 -10.68 1.12 20.78
N GLU A 83 -10.46 1.28 22.09
CA GLU A 83 -9.40 2.15 22.64
C GLU A 83 -8.00 1.77 22.15
N SER A 84 -7.77 0.51 21.79
CA SER A 84 -6.48 0.08 21.24
C SER A 84 -6.20 0.55 19.81
N PHE A 85 -7.17 1.18 19.15
CA PHE A 85 -7.04 1.77 17.82
C PHE A 85 -6.82 3.29 17.86
N GLU A 86 -6.94 3.94 19.02
CA GLU A 86 -6.46 5.30 19.21
C GLU A 86 -4.93 5.27 19.36
N ASP A 87 -4.21 5.70 18.32
CA ASP A 87 -2.75 5.93 18.29
C ASP A 87 -2.35 7.21 19.04
#